data_AF-A0A1N6DNS8-F1
#
_entry.id   AF-A0A1N6DNS8-F1
#
_cell.length_a   1.000
_cell.length_b   1.000
_cell.length_c   1.000
_cell.angle_alpha   90.00
_cell.angle_beta   90.00
_cell.angle_gamma   90.00
#
_symmetry.space_group_name_H-M   'P 1'
#
loop_
_entity.id
_entity.type
_entity.pdbx_description
1 polymer ?
#
loop_
_entity_poly.entity_id
_entity_poly.type
_entity_poly.pdbx_seq_one_letter_code
_entity_poly.pdbx_strand_id
1 'polypeptide(L)'
;MKKILEVLIFLCLSTLSILAQSKSKLLSKEEVLEDLDYLYKSLIEAHSQSAVTASQIQDYNFGEIVGEETGEYPSLYASVIRYKLPNSGIEVQASKGYIVRVNGSTTERGVIPDIFIKDYLLDEEDEILEGLLKRLN
;
A
#
# COMPACT_ATOMS: atom_id res chain seq x y z
N MET A 1 3.28 -32.35 -47.96
CA MET A 1 2.21 -31.45 -47.47
C MET A 1 2.29 -31.18 -45.97
N LYS A 2 2.35 -32.21 -45.11
CA LYS A 2 2.38 -32.04 -43.63
C LYS A 2 3.54 -31.16 -43.11
N LYS A 3 4.77 -31.36 -43.62
CA LYS A 3 5.95 -30.55 -43.26
C LYS A 3 5.84 -29.08 -43.66
N ILE A 4 5.15 -28.77 -44.76
CA ILE A 4 4.95 -27.39 -45.23
C ILE A 4 3.94 -26.68 -44.32
N LEU A 5 2.89 -27.40 -43.88
CA LEU A 5 1.91 -26.90 -42.94
C LEU A 5 2.54 -26.61 -41.56
N GLU A 6 3.42 -27.50 -41.07
CA GLU A 6 4.13 -27.30 -39.80
C GLU A 6 5.06 -26.07 -39.83
N VAL A 7 5.77 -25.86 -40.94
CA VAL A 7 6.64 -24.67 -41.12
C VAL A 7 5.81 -23.38 -41.19
N LEU A 8 4.66 -23.41 -41.87
CA LEU A 8 3.74 -22.26 -41.94
C LEU A 8 3.15 -21.89 -40.58
N ILE A 9 2.76 -22.90 -39.79
CA ILE A 9 2.27 -22.69 -38.42
C ILE A 9 3.36 -22.05 -37.55
N PHE A 10 4.60 -22.55 -37.63
CA PHE A 10 5.72 -22.01 -36.86
C PHE A 10 6.06 -20.56 -37.24
N LEU A 11 5.95 -20.21 -38.54
CA LEU A 11 6.14 -18.83 -39.03
C LEU A 11 5.02 -17.88 -38.57
N CYS A 12 3.78 -18.38 -38.47
CA CYS A 12 2.65 -17.61 -37.95
C CYS A 12 2.78 -17.36 -36.44
N LEU A 13 3.19 -18.36 -35.65
CA LEU A 13 3.36 -18.22 -34.20
C LEU A 13 4.52 -17.29 -33.82
N SER A 14 5.60 -17.26 -34.60
CA SER A 14 6.72 -16.35 -34.34
C SER A 14 6.36 -14.88 -34.63
N THR A 15 5.53 -14.61 -35.64
CA THR A 15 5.09 -13.25 -35.98
C THR A 15 4.04 -12.69 -35.00
N LEU A 16 3.17 -13.54 -34.44
CA LEU A 16 2.24 -13.17 -33.35
C LEU A 16 2.97 -12.68 -32.08
N SER A 17 4.13 -13.26 -31.78
CA SER A 17 4.94 -12.90 -30.60
C SER A 17 5.60 -11.52 -30.74
N ILE A 18 5.90 -11.08 -31.97
CA ILE A 18 6.55 -9.78 -32.26
C ILE A 18 5.53 -8.63 -32.19
N LEU A 19 4.28 -8.86 -32.62
CA LEU A 19 3.20 -7.87 -32.55
C LEU A 19 2.70 -7.64 -31.10
N ALA A 20 2.76 -8.66 -30.24
CA ALA A 20 2.34 -8.53 -28.83
C ALA A 20 3.33 -7.71 -27.98
N GLN A 21 4.61 -7.62 -28.38
CA GLN A 21 5.64 -6.88 -27.63
C GLN A 21 5.75 -5.39 -28.01
N SER A 22 4.97 -4.88 -28.97
CA SER A 22 5.23 -3.58 -29.61
C SER A 22 4.33 -2.40 -29.18
N LYS A 23 3.42 -2.56 -28.21
CA LYS A 23 2.58 -1.44 -27.75
C LYS A 23 2.77 -1.19 -26.25
N SER A 24 3.87 -0.53 -25.87
CA SER A 24 3.80 0.34 -24.71
C SER A 24 2.90 1.51 -25.09
N LYS A 25 1.65 1.50 -24.61
CA LYS A 25 0.78 2.67 -24.73
C LYS A 25 1.45 3.78 -23.91
N LEU A 26 1.91 4.84 -24.59
CA LEU A 26 2.32 6.07 -23.91
C LEU A 26 1.10 6.59 -23.14
N LEU A 27 1.23 6.68 -21.82
CA LEU A 27 0.17 7.19 -20.94
C LEU A 27 -0.09 8.67 -21.27
N SER A 28 -1.36 9.07 -21.23
CA SER A 28 -1.73 10.49 -21.30
C SER A 28 -1.33 11.20 -20.01
N LYS A 29 -1.28 12.55 -20.05
CA LYS A 29 -0.98 13.35 -18.86
C LYS A 29 -2.02 13.10 -17.76
N GLU A 30 -3.27 12.91 -18.14
CA GLU A 30 -4.38 12.63 -17.24
C GLU A 30 -4.24 11.27 -16.57
N GLU A 31 -3.89 10.22 -17.33
CA GLU A 31 -3.62 8.88 -16.78
C GLU A 31 -2.45 8.92 -15.77
N VAL A 32 -1.39 9.69 -16.06
CA VAL A 32 -0.25 9.86 -15.14
C VAL A 32 -0.64 10.62 -13.86
N LEU A 33 -1.51 11.63 -13.95
CA LEU A 33 -1.97 12.39 -12.79
C LEU A 33 -2.88 11.56 -11.90
N GLU A 34 -3.72 10.71 -12.48
CA GLU A 34 -4.58 9.77 -11.74
C GLU A 34 -3.74 8.71 -11.02
N ASP A 35 -2.74 8.14 -11.70
CA ASP A 35 -1.78 7.21 -11.09
C ASP A 35 -0.96 7.88 -9.97
N LEU A 36 -0.62 9.16 -10.10
CA LEU A 36 0.11 9.90 -9.08
C LEU A 36 -0.76 10.18 -7.84
N ASP A 37 -2.03 10.55 -8.03
CA ASP A 37 -3.01 10.69 -6.93
C ASP A 37 -3.26 9.34 -6.24
N TYR A 38 -3.36 8.26 -7.01
CA TYR A 38 -3.49 6.91 -6.47
C TYR A 38 -2.25 6.48 -5.68
N LEU A 39 -1.06 6.69 -6.25
CA LEU A 39 0.21 6.39 -5.58
C LEU A 39 0.34 7.21 -4.29
N TYR A 40 -0.02 8.48 -4.34
CA TYR A 40 0.00 9.39 -3.21
C TYR A 40 -0.91 8.92 -2.07
N LYS A 41 -2.17 8.60 -2.38
CA LYS A 41 -3.11 8.00 -1.41
C LYS A 41 -2.60 6.67 -0.86
N SER A 42 -2.07 5.82 -1.73
CA SER A 42 -1.50 4.52 -1.33
C SER A 42 -0.29 4.67 -0.39
N LEU A 43 0.52 5.72 -0.56
CA LEU A 43 1.68 5.98 0.30
C LEU A 43 1.27 6.48 1.68
N ILE A 44 0.25 7.33 1.77
CA ILE A 44 -0.36 7.74 3.06
C ILE A 44 -0.91 6.53 3.80
N GLU A 45 -1.54 5.61 3.08
CA GLU A 45 -2.04 4.35 3.64
C GLU A 45 -0.92 3.40 4.09
N ALA A 46 0.25 3.39 3.42
CA ALA A 46 1.30 2.38 3.58
C ALA A 46 2.33 2.61 4.72
N HIS A 47 2.01 3.38 5.76
CA HIS A 47 2.93 3.61 6.88
C HIS A 47 2.92 2.48 7.92
N SER A 48 3.47 1.33 7.53
CA SER A 48 3.14 0.04 8.14
C SER A 48 3.46 -0.20 9.61
N GLN A 49 4.15 0.73 10.27
CA GLN A 49 4.47 0.62 11.70
C GLN A 49 4.09 1.86 12.53
N SER A 50 3.65 2.95 11.87
CA SER A 50 3.25 4.16 12.58
C SER A 50 1.94 3.96 13.33
N ALA A 51 0.98 3.20 12.76
CA ALA A 51 -0.27 2.85 13.43
C ALA A 51 -0.04 1.99 14.69
N VAL A 52 0.86 1.01 14.62
CA VAL A 52 1.23 0.20 15.81
C VAL A 52 1.81 1.10 16.90
N THR A 53 2.76 1.96 16.54
CA THR A 53 3.41 2.88 17.49
C THR A 53 2.41 3.87 18.10
N ALA A 54 1.56 4.50 17.28
CA ALA A 54 0.53 5.43 17.75
C ALA A 54 -0.46 4.74 18.69
N SER A 55 -0.87 3.51 18.37
CA SER A 55 -1.76 2.73 19.24
C SER A 55 -1.14 2.42 20.60
N GLN A 56 0.17 2.16 20.65
CA GLN A 56 0.89 1.91 21.89
C GLN A 56 1.03 3.18 22.73
N ILE A 57 1.28 4.34 22.10
CA ILE A 57 1.29 5.62 22.79
C ILE A 57 -0.05 5.86 23.51
N GLN A 58 -1.18 5.60 22.83
CA GLN A 58 -2.51 5.69 23.43
C GLN A 58 -2.73 4.64 24.53
N ASP A 59 -2.49 3.37 24.22
CA ASP A 59 -2.82 2.25 25.12
C ASP A 59 -2.02 2.32 26.43
N TYR A 60 -0.79 2.83 26.38
CA TYR A 60 0.05 3.01 27.55
C TYR A 60 -0.07 4.40 28.19
N ASN A 61 -0.90 5.30 27.64
CA ASN A 61 -1.02 6.70 28.05
C ASN A 61 0.33 7.44 28.08
N PHE A 62 1.16 7.24 27.06
CA PHE A 62 2.44 7.95 26.91
C PHE A 62 2.29 9.33 26.28
N GLY A 63 1.14 9.60 25.65
CA GLY A 63 0.82 10.88 25.03
C GLY A 63 -0.51 10.82 24.30
N GLU A 64 -0.89 11.95 23.71
CA GLU A 64 -2.07 12.07 22.85
C GLU A 64 -1.67 12.02 21.38
N ILE A 65 -2.47 11.34 20.57
CA ILE A 65 -2.33 11.28 19.11
C ILE A 65 -3.16 12.39 18.49
N VAL A 66 -2.54 13.16 17.60
CA VAL A 66 -3.16 14.30 16.92
C VAL A 66 -3.12 14.06 15.42
N GLY A 67 -4.23 14.35 14.72
CA GLY A 67 -4.32 14.22 13.27
C GLY A 67 -5.61 13.56 12.81
N GLU A 68 -5.50 12.65 11.84
CA GLU A 68 -6.61 11.87 11.27
C GLU A 68 -6.46 10.37 11.60
N GLU A 69 -7.50 9.58 11.29
CA GLU A 69 -7.43 8.12 11.45
C GLU A 69 -6.34 7.53 10.55
N THR A 70 -5.49 6.67 11.11
CA THR A 70 -4.42 6.03 10.33
C THR A 70 -4.98 5.04 9.30
N GLY A 71 -4.34 4.92 8.14
CA GLY A 71 -4.77 3.97 7.10
C GLY A 71 -4.62 2.50 7.47
N GLU A 72 -3.66 2.16 8.35
CA GLU A 72 -3.41 0.78 8.79
C GLU A 72 -4.01 0.44 10.15
N TYR A 73 -4.28 -0.85 10.35
CA TYR A 73 -4.86 -1.39 11.57
C TYR A 73 -3.76 -1.72 12.58
N PRO A 74 -3.91 -1.33 13.87
CA PRO A 74 -2.97 -1.73 14.91
C PRO A 74 -2.88 -3.25 15.14
N SER A 75 -3.94 -3.97 14.73
CA SER A 75 -3.97 -5.43 14.71
C SER A 75 -3.83 -5.90 13.27
N LEU A 76 -2.65 -6.42 12.91
CA LEU A 76 -2.26 -6.66 11.52
C LEU A 76 -1.47 -7.95 11.32
N TYR A 77 -1.41 -8.38 10.06
CA TYR A 77 -0.53 -9.46 9.62
C TYR A 77 0.87 -8.93 9.36
N ALA A 78 1.84 -9.39 10.14
CA ALA A 78 3.20 -8.88 10.11
C ALA A 78 4.20 -9.97 9.72
N SER A 79 5.36 -9.49 9.26
CA SER A 79 6.47 -10.29 8.74
C SER A 79 6.09 -11.12 7.51
N VAL A 80 7.01 -11.20 6.56
CA VAL A 80 6.82 -12.00 5.35
C VAL A 80 7.64 -13.28 5.45
N ILE A 81 7.00 -14.43 5.25
CA ILE A 81 7.69 -15.69 4.94
C ILE A 81 7.65 -15.91 3.43
N ARG A 82 8.80 -16.30 2.87
CA ARG A 82 8.98 -16.58 1.44
C ARG A 82 9.34 -18.04 1.25
N TYR A 83 8.68 -18.72 0.33
CA TYR A 83 9.05 -20.08 -0.07
C TYR A 83 8.85 -20.27 -1.57
N LYS A 84 9.71 -21.12 -2.16
CA LYS A 84 9.63 -21.49 -3.57
C LYS A 84 8.83 -22.78 -3.72
N LEU A 85 7.86 -22.80 -4.62
CA LEU A 85 7.12 -24.00 -4.94
C LEU A 85 8.04 -25.04 -5.60
N PRO A 86 8.00 -26.33 -5.18
CA PRO A 86 9.00 -27.31 -5.56
C PRO A 86 8.99 -27.66 -7.06
N ASN A 87 7.86 -27.50 -7.75
CA ASN A 87 7.72 -27.86 -9.17
C ASN A 87 7.80 -26.66 -10.11
N SER A 88 7.15 -25.54 -9.78
CA SER A 88 7.09 -24.36 -10.66
C SER A 88 8.18 -23.32 -10.38
N GLY A 89 8.81 -23.37 -9.20
CA GLY A 89 9.80 -22.37 -8.77
C GLY A 89 9.23 -21.00 -8.42
N ILE A 90 7.90 -20.80 -8.49
CA ILE A 90 7.23 -19.55 -8.13
C ILE A 90 7.51 -19.22 -6.66
N GLU A 91 7.88 -17.97 -6.38
CA GLU A 91 8.02 -17.45 -5.02
C GLU A 91 6.66 -17.03 -4.47
N VAL A 92 6.23 -17.68 -3.39
CA VAL A 92 5.01 -17.32 -2.66
C VAL A 92 5.42 -16.55 -1.40
N GLN A 93 4.70 -15.45 -1.16
CA GLN A 93 4.81 -14.64 0.05
C GLN A 93 3.55 -14.86 0.90
N ALA A 94 3.75 -15.11 2.19
CA ALA A 94 2.66 -15.18 3.16
C ALA A 94 3.05 -14.41 4.42
N SER A 95 2.07 -14.03 5.24
CA SER A 95 2.33 -13.46 6.56
C SER A 95 2.85 -14.53 7.51
N LYS A 96 3.80 -14.17 8.38
CA LYS A 96 4.35 -15.10 9.38
C LYS A 96 3.53 -15.11 10.67
N GLY A 97 2.85 -14.01 10.98
CA GLY A 97 2.05 -13.89 12.19
C GLY A 97 0.97 -12.82 12.09
N TYR A 98 0.02 -12.93 13.01
CA TYR A 98 -0.98 -11.91 13.27
C TYR A 98 -0.68 -11.28 14.62
N ILE A 99 -0.56 -9.95 14.65
CA ILE A 99 -0.34 -9.16 15.85
C ILE A 99 -1.69 -8.60 16.28
N VAL A 100 -2.00 -8.72 17.57
CA VAL A 100 -3.16 -8.05 18.19
C VAL A 100 -2.64 -6.82 18.94
N ARG A 101 -3.34 -5.69 18.79
CA ARG A 101 -3.11 -4.46 19.55
C ARG A 101 -2.97 -4.78 21.04
N VAL A 102 -2.12 -4.04 21.74
CA VAL A 102 -1.79 -4.31 23.15
C VAL A 102 -3.04 -4.32 24.04
N ASN A 103 -4.02 -3.45 23.78
CA ASN A 103 -5.29 -3.43 24.51
C ASN A 103 -6.25 -4.60 24.18
N GLY A 104 -5.87 -5.54 23.30
CA GLY A 104 -6.66 -6.71 22.91
C GLY A 104 -7.67 -6.47 21.78
N SER A 105 -7.77 -5.25 21.26
CA SER A 105 -8.68 -4.92 20.16
C SER A 105 -8.29 -5.62 18.86
N THR A 106 -9.27 -6.17 18.13
CA THR A 106 -9.09 -6.77 16.79
C THR A 106 -9.87 -6.00 15.73
N THR A 107 -10.26 -4.76 16.02
CA THR A 107 -11.09 -3.96 15.12
C THR A 107 -10.33 -3.64 13.83
N GLU A 108 -11.01 -3.81 12.69
CA GLU A 108 -10.48 -3.52 11.35
C GLU A 108 -10.60 -2.03 11.02
N ARG A 109 -9.93 -1.21 11.81
CA ARG A 109 -9.88 0.25 11.66
C ARG A 109 -8.56 0.83 12.14
N GLY A 110 -8.30 2.07 11.75
CA GLY A 110 -7.09 2.79 12.12
C GLY A 110 -7.02 3.16 13.61
N VAL A 111 -5.90 3.75 14.00
CA VAL A 111 -5.80 4.48 15.26
C VAL A 111 -6.63 5.74 15.13
N ILE A 112 -7.63 5.88 15.99
CA ILE A 112 -8.41 7.12 16.09
C ILE A 112 -7.63 8.11 16.91
N PRO A 113 -7.36 9.32 16.40
CA PRO A 113 -6.62 10.33 17.14
C PRO A 113 -7.42 10.77 18.37
N ASP A 114 -6.71 11.11 19.45
CA ASP A 114 -7.31 11.72 20.63
C ASP A 114 -7.76 13.15 20.30
N ILE A 115 -7.01 13.83 19.43
CA ILE A 115 -7.31 15.17 18.93
C ILE A 115 -7.40 15.13 17.40
N PHE A 116 -8.62 15.24 16.88
CA PHE A 116 -8.81 15.33 15.44
C PHE A 116 -8.41 16.72 14.90
N ILE A 117 -7.46 16.72 13.96
CA ILE A 117 -7.08 17.88 13.14
C ILE A 117 -6.83 17.36 11.73
N LYS A 118 -7.48 17.98 10.74
CA LYS A 118 -7.32 17.63 9.34
C LYS A 118 -6.12 18.36 8.73
N ASP A 119 -5.27 17.62 8.05
CA ASP A 119 -4.09 18.09 7.33
C ASP A 119 -4.42 18.29 5.83
N TYR A 120 -4.00 19.41 5.25
CA TYR A 120 -4.13 19.69 3.82
C TYR A 120 -2.77 19.57 3.14
N LEU A 121 -2.36 18.32 2.91
CA LEU A 121 -1.03 17.88 2.49
C LEU A 121 -0.45 18.43 1.15
N LEU A 122 -1.03 19.47 0.53
CA LEU A 122 -0.59 20.08 -0.74
C LEU A 122 -0.38 21.60 -0.66
N ASP A 123 -0.42 22.19 0.52
CA ASP A 123 -0.04 23.58 0.75
C ASP A 123 1.22 23.68 1.64
N GLU A 124 1.55 24.92 2.05
CA GLU A 124 2.68 25.19 2.94
C GLU A 124 2.23 25.36 4.41
N GLU A 125 0.93 25.20 4.69
CA GLU A 125 0.39 25.31 6.03
C GLU A 125 0.57 23.97 6.78
N ASP A 126 0.87 24.04 8.06
CA ASP A 126 0.96 22.86 8.93
C ASP A 126 -0.22 22.93 9.91
N GLU A 127 -1.39 22.44 9.48
CA GLU A 127 -2.60 22.51 10.28
C GLU A 127 -2.46 21.73 11.59
N ILE A 128 -1.69 20.64 11.56
CA ILE A 128 -1.45 19.80 12.74
C ILE A 128 -0.71 20.60 13.79
N LEU A 129 0.42 21.22 13.44
CA LEU A 129 1.23 22.02 14.35
C LEU A 129 0.48 23.25 14.83
N GLU A 130 -0.02 24.07 13.91
CA GLU A 130 -0.69 25.34 14.23
C GLU A 130 -2.00 25.10 14.98
N GLY A 131 -2.76 24.09 14.57
CA GLY A 131 -4.00 23.69 15.23
C GLY A 131 -3.77 23.15 16.63
N LEU A 132 -2.68 22.39 16.84
CA LEU A 132 -2.32 21.88 18.17
C LEU A 132 -1.84 23.00 19.09
N LEU A 133 -0.97 23.89 18.62
CA LEU A 133 -0.48 25.04 19.40
C LEU A 133 -1.64 25.94 19.88
N LYS A 134 -2.69 26.11 19.07
CA LYS A 134 -3.91 26.86 19.46
C LYS A 134 -4.71 26.20 20.57
N ARG A 135 -4.59 24.88 20.78
CA ARG A 135 -5.30 24.15 21.85
C ARG A 135 -4.51 24.10 23.16
N LEU A 136 -3.19 24.20 23.08
CA LEU A 136 -2.30 24.12 24.23
C LEU A 136 -2.05 25.47 24.92
N ASN A 137 -2.29 26.58 24.21
CA ASN A 137 -2.22 27.95 24.72
C ASN A 137 -3.59 28.47 25.17
#